data_AF-A0A0R3UKK2-F1
#
_entry.id   AF-A0A0R3UKK2-F1
#
_cell.length_a   1.000
_cell.length_b   1.000
_cell.length_c   1.000
_cell.angle_alpha   90.00
_cell.angle_beta   90.00
_cell.angle_gamma   90.00
#
_symmetry.space_group_name_H-M   'P 1'
#
loop_
_entity.id
_entity.type
_entity.pdbx_description
1 polymer ?
#
loop_
_entity_poly.entity_id
_entity_poly.type
_entity_poly.pdbx_seq_one_letter_code
_entity_poly.pdbx_strand_id
1 'polypeptide(L)'
;MLAVLSNLRPKLVKSLAPLAHRLLSSKVDRVAESKQRPVEFQDDFIKRLVSEELITIPDFITEDEEKNLVSEVDSVLLRSRYQTAHWDDAIQDFRETERKNWRTVNRPVIDRLRQKTLDVLKEEPRPEGVPKASSFDDLLPCIHVLDLAPTGWIKPHVDSIRYCGGLVAVLSLLADSVARFSVADLAEVSPPTELLPASRPGIHLPAPGASTDVLVRRRMLYIMRGVTRYRLTHAILPSGTEYPGHGPVIRDRRITVMCRPKAEWVADPGRSNAPSYSYGELS
;
A
#
# COMPACT_ATOMS: atom_id res chain seq x y z
N MET A 1 -16.93 -30.07 70.21
CA MET A 1 -18.10 -29.70 71.05
C MET A 1 -18.71 -28.47 70.39
N LEU A 2 -19.95 -28.53 69.85
CA LEU A 2 -21.23 -28.36 70.59
C LEU A 2 -21.33 -26.94 71.21
N ALA A 3 -22.37 -26.13 70.98
CA ALA A 3 -23.60 -26.34 70.21
C ALA A 3 -24.26 -25.00 69.75
N VAL A 4 -25.37 -25.11 69.01
CA VAL A 4 -26.18 -24.01 68.43
C VAL A 4 -27.40 -23.69 69.30
N LEU A 5 -27.79 -22.40 69.38
CA LEU A 5 -29.17 -21.89 69.56
C LEU A 5 -29.26 -20.57 68.74
N SER A 6 -30.12 -20.38 67.74
CA SER A 6 -31.60 -20.23 67.74
C SER A 6 -32.05 -18.97 68.53
N ASN A 7 -32.97 -18.08 68.09
CA ASN A 7 -34.14 -18.26 67.22
C ASN A 7 -34.76 -16.92 66.67
N LEU A 8 -35.45 -17.00 65.52
CA LEU A 8 -36.71 -16.33 65.09
C LEU A 8 -36.87 -14.78 64.90
N ARG A 9 -37.50 -14.44 63.74
CA ARG A 9 -38.18 -13.16 63.33
C ARG A 9 -39.70 -13.23 63.68
N PRO A 10 -40.69 -12.34 63.32
CA PRO A 10 -40.75 -11.19 62.36
C PRO A 10 -41.52 -9.91 62.87
N LYS A 11 -41.69 -8.78 62.13
CA LYS A 11 -42.71 -8.44 61.08
C LYS A 11 -42.44 -6.99 60.53
N LEU A 12 -42.38 -6.72 59.20
CA LEU A 12 -43.46 -6.36 58.23
C LEU A 12 -44.14 -4.98 58.47
N VAL A 13 -44.34 -3.98 57.56
CA VAL A 13 -43.99 -3.66 56.13
C VAL A 13 -44.10 -2.12 55.87
N LYS A 14 -43.30 -1.52 54.97
CA LYS A 14 -43.61 -0.42 53.95
C LYS A 14 -42.31 0.29 53.51
N SER A 15 -41.67 0.05 52.36
CA SER A 15 -42.08 0.24 50.95
C SER A 15 -42.21 1.70 50.50
N LEU A 16 -41.24 2.22 49.72
CA LEU A 16 -41.41 2.61 48.31
C LEU A 16 -40.11 3.13 47.63
N ALA A 17 -39.88 2.67 46.39
CA ALA A 17 -39.05 3.22 45.29
C ALA A 17 -37.54 3.54 45.47
N PRO A 18 -36.65 2.92 44.66
CA PRO A 18 -35.34 3.47 44.30
C PRO A 18 -35.41 4.28 42.99
N LEU A 19 -34.70 5.42 42.92
CA LEU A 19 -34.51 6.17 41.66
C LEU A 19 -33.64 5.37 40.68
N ALA A 20 -34.25 4.87 39.61
CA ALA A 20 -33.51 4.37 38.45
C ALA A 20 -33.19 5.52 37.50
N HIS A 21 -31.97 6.10 37.60
CA HIS A 21 -31.46 7.00 36.56
C HIS A 21 -31.20 6.21 35.28
N ARG A 22 -32.20 6.17 34.39
CA ARG A 22 -32.02 5.79 32.98
C ARG A 22 -31.12 6.83 32.31
N LEU A 23 -29.82 6.57 32.26
CA LEU A 23 -28.98 7.17 31.24
C LEU A 23 -29.36 6.55 29.89
N LEU A 24 -30.18 7.28 29.14
CA LEU A 24 -30.42 7.05 27.72
C LEU A 24 -29.13 7.35 26.95
N SER A 25 -28.19 6.41 26.98
CA SER A 25 -27.10 6.36 26.01
C SER A 25 -27.72 6.06 24.65
N SER A 26 -27.99 7.10 23.88
CA SER A 26 -28.33 6.97 22.47
C SER A 26 -27.14 6.31 21.78
N LYS A 27 -27.28 5.02 21.48
CA LYS A 27 -26.50 4.40 20.40
C LYS A 27 -26.86 5.14 19.12
N VAL A 28 -26.05 6.14 18.79
CA VAL A 28 -25.93 6.60 17.41
C VAL A 28 -25.24 5.46 16.70
N ASP A 29 -26.03 4.55 16.14
CA ASP A 29 -25.54 3.56 15.20
C ASP A 29 -24.97 4.35 14.02
N ARG A 30 -23.64 4.55 14.05
CA ARG A 30 -22.87 4.99 12.90
C ARG A 30 -22.94 3.84 11.90
N VAL A 31 -24.02 3.83 11.11
CA VAL A 31 -24.00 3.22 9.79
C VAL A 31 -22.77 3.80 9.11
N ALA A 32 -21.77 2.97 8.90
CA ALA A 32 -20.63 3.36 8.09
C ALA A 32 -21.19 3.61 6.69
N GLU A 33 -21.31 4.87 6.29
CA GLU A 33 -21.60 5.21 4.92
C GLU A 33 -20.53 4.53 4.08
N SER A 34 -20.97 3.54 3.30
CA SER A 34 -20.18 2.90 2.26
C SER A 34 -19.77 3.99 1.29
N LYS A 35 -18.60 4.61 1.50
CA LYS A 35 -18.04 5.62 0.61
C LYS A 35 -17.91 4.98 -0.77
N GLN A 36 -18.88 5.28 -1.63
CA GLN A 36 -18.95 4.71 -2.96
C GLN A 36 -17.79 5.31 -3.76
N ARG A 37 -16.85 4.46 -4.17
CA ARG A 37 -15.66 4.89 -4.91
C ARG A 37 -16.08 5.57 -6.22
N PRO A 38 -15.30 6.56 -6.70
CA PRO A 38 -15.53 7.17 -8.01
C PRO A 38 -15.60 6.11 -9.11
N VAL A 39 -16.46 6.33 -10.11
CA VAL A 39 -16.50 5.48 -11.30
C VAL A 39 -15.31 5.84 -12.18
N GLU A 40 -14.49 4.85 -12.53
CA GLU A 40 -13.29 5.07 -13.33
C GLU A 40 -13.62 5.25 -14.81
N PHE A 41 -12.95 6.21 -15.46
CA PHE A 41 -13.05 6.48 -16.90
C PHE A 41 -11.68 6.84 -17.47
N GLN A 42 -11.42 6.54 -18.75
CA GLN A 42 -10.12 6.82 -19.38
C GLN A 42 -10.00 8.32 -19.71
N ASP A 43 -8.82 8.91 -19.46
CA ASP A 43 -8.58 10.35 -19.60
C ASP A 43 -7.19 10.65 -20.21
N ASP A 44 -7.16 11.47 -21.27
CA ASP A 44 -5.94 11.79 -22.03
C ASP A 44 -4.97 12.76 -21.31
N PHE A 45 -5.41 13.49 -20.30
CA PHE A 45 -4.51 14.25 -19.44
C PHE A 45 -3.80 13.31 -18.46
N ILE A 46 -4.54 12.39 -17.82
CA ILE A 46 -3.96 11.38 -16.92
C ILE A 46 -3.02 10.43 -17.67
N LYS A 47 -3.39 10.00 -18.89
CA LYS A 47 -2.51 9.21 -19.76
C LYS A 47 -1.16 9.88 -20.02
N ARG A 48 -1.16 11.18 -20.34
CA ARG A 48 0.08 11.96 -20.55
C ARG A 48 0.87 12.11 -19.25
N LEU A 49 0.23 12.54 -18.18
CA LEU A 49 0.85 12.70 -16.86
C LEU A 49 1.54 11.43 -16.36
N VAL A 50 0.86 10.27 -16.47
CA VAL A 50 1.44 8.97 -16.10
C VAL A 50 2.61 8.63 -17.02
N SER A 51 2.53 8.90 -18.33
CA SER A 51 3.66 8.66 -19.25
C SER A 51 4.89 9.56 -18.99
N GLU A 52 4.71 10.73 -18.38
CA GLU A 52 5.80 11.65 -18.01
C GLU A 52 6.45 11.28 -16.67
N GLU A 53 5.66 10.85 -15.69
CA GLU A 53 6.14 10.63 -14.31
C GLU A 53 6.48 9.16 -13.98
N LEU A 54 5.75 8.19 -14.56
CA LEU A 54 5.97 6.76 -14.33
C LEU A 54 7.18 6.27 -15.14
N ILE A 55 8.31 6.06 -14.46
CA ILE A 55 9.49 5.49 -15.09
C ILE A 55 9.23 4.00 -15.33
N THR A 56 9.34 3.54 -16.58
CA THR A 56 9.28 2.12 -16.93
C THR A 56 10.58 1.68 -17.61
N ILE A 57 11.09 0.52 -17.20
CA ILE A 57 12.27 -0.13 -17.77
C ILE A 57 11.86 -1.56 -18.11
N PRO A 58 11.54 -1.87 -19.38
CA PRO A 58 11.26 -3.24 -19.81
C PRO A 58 12.53 -4.08 -19.68
N ASP A 59 12.36 -5.38 -19.44
CA ASP A 59 13.46 -6.36 -19.44
C ASP A 59 14.64 -5.96 -18.51
N PHE A 60 14.31 -5.37 -17.33
CA PHE A 60 15.27 -4.93 -16.31
C PHE A 60 16.08 -6.09 -15.70
N ILE A 61 15.56 -7.30 -15.83
CA ILE A 61 16.23 -8.57 -15.50
C ILE A 61 16.14 -9.52 -16.69
N THR A 62 17.07 -10.47 -16.73
CA THR A 62 17.02 -11.61 -17.66
C THR A 62 16.09 -12.71 -17.16
N GLU A 63 15.80 -13.71 -18.01
CA GLU A 63 14.98 -14.86 -17.60
C GLU A 63 15.66 -15.74 -16.55
N ASP A 64 17.00 -15.87 -16.60
CA ASP A 64 17.77 -16.60 -15.58
C ASP A 64 17.79 -15.85 -14.24
N GLU A 65 17.89 -14.52 -14.26
CA GLU A 65 17.78 -13.69 -13.06
C GLU A 65 16.38 -13.80 -12.43
N GLU A 66 15.32 -13.79 -13.23
CA GLU A 66 13.95 -14.04 -12.75
C GLU A 66 13.82 -15.43 -12.12
N LYS A 67 14.29 -16.48 -12.80
CA LYS A 67 14.24 -17.87 -12.34
C LYS A 67 14.98 -18.05 -11.00
N ASN A 68 16.13 -17.41 -10.84
CA ASN A 68 16.91 -17.44 -9.60
C ASN A 68 16.24 -16.66 -8.46
N LEU A 69 15.60 -15.51 -8.75
CA LEU A 69 14.79 -14.78 -7.77
C LEU A 69 13.58 -15.61 -7.31
N VAL A 70 12.80 -16.15 -8.25
CA VAL A 70 11.62 -16.98 -7.97
C VAL A 70 12.01 -18.19 -7.12
N SER A 71 13.08 -18.92 -7.48
CA SER A 71 13.61 -20.05 -6.70
C SER A 71 14.01 -19.67 -5.26
N GLU A 72 14.42 -18.42 -5.01
CA GLU A 72 14.70 -17.96 -3.66
C GLU A 72 13.42 -17.59 -2.89
N VAL A 73 12.53 -16.77 -3.47
CA VAL A 73 11.34 -16.30 -2.74
C VAL A 73 10.33 -17.42 -2.49
N ASP A 74 10.22 -18.40 -3.40
CA ASP A 74 9.36 -19.58 -3.26
C ASP A 74 9.73 -20.46 -2.07
N SER A 75 10.99 -20.41 -1.62
CA SER A 75 11.43 -21.13 -0.41
C SER A 75 10.72 -20.68 0.86
N VAL A 76 10.11 -19.49 0.86
CA VAL A 76 9.26 -18.95 1.93
C VAL A 76 7.80 -18.85 1.47
N LEU A 77 7.53 -18.21 0.33
CA LEU A 77 6.16 -17.95 -0.15
C LEU A 77 5.32 -19.22 -0.25
N LEU A 78 5.86 -20.33 -0.77
CA LEU A 78 5.12 -21.59 -0.92
C LEU A 78 4.74 -22.26 0.41
N ARG A 79 5.30 -21.81 1.55
CA ARG A 79 4.92 -22.28 2.89
C ARG A 79 3.71 -21.52 3.45
N SER A 80 3.44 -20.32 2.92
CA SER A 80 2.28 -19.51 3.29
C SER A 80 1.09 -19.79 2.38
N ARG A 81 -0.09 -19.84 2.97
CA ARG A 81 -1.36 -19.84 2.23
C ARG A 81 -1.62 -18.44 1.67
N TYR A 82 -2.38 -18.37 0.57
CA TYR A 82 -2.95 -17.11 0.13
C TYR A 82 -3.97 -16.60 1.17
N GLN A 83 -3.92 -15.29 1.42
CA GLN A 83 -4.81 -14.53 2.27
C GLN A 83 -5.93 -13.95 1.39
N THR A 84 -7.19 -14.04 1.84
CA THR A 84 -8.33 -13.60 1.04
C THR A 84 -8.54 -12.08 1.08
N ALA A 85 -8.09 -11.39 2.13
CA ALA A 85 -8.08 -9.92 2.23
C ALA A 85 -6.99 -9.45 3.20
N HIS A 86 -6.38 -8.29 2.91
CA HIS A 86 -5.48 -7.57 3.81
C HIS A 86 -6.28 -6.76 4.86
N TRP A 87 -5.65 -6.23 5.91
CA TRP A 87 -6.37 -5.54 7.01
C TRP A 87 -7.02 -4.20 6.61
N ASP A 88 -6.53 -3.57 5.52
CA ASP A 88 -7.14 -2.41 4.87
C ASP A 88 -8.01 -2.79 3.64
N ASP A 89 -8.21 -4.10 3.42
CA ASP A 89 -8.94 -4.72 2.31
C ASP A 89 -8.37 -4.43 0.90
N ALA A 90 -7.21 -3.77 0.76
CA ALA A 90 -6.66 -3.33 -0.53
C ALA A 90 -6.22 -4.48 -1.46
N ILE A 91 -5.70 -5.57 -0.90
CA ILE A 91 -5.17 -6.71 -1.67
C ILE A 91 -6.06 -7.94 -1.47
N GLN A 92 -6.29 -8.71 -2.54
CA GLN A 92 -7.09 -9.93 -2.56
C GLN A 92 -6.27 -11.11 -3.12
N ASP A 93 -6.45 -12.29 -2.51
CA ASP A 93 -5.84 -13.58 -2.91
C ASP A 93 -4.31 -13.49 -3.14
N PHE A 94 -3.63 -13.12 -2.07
CA PHE A 94 -2.20 -12.76 -2.07
C PHE A 94 -1.44 -13.40 -0.90
N ARG A 95 -0.12 -13.41 -0.98
CA ARG A 95 0.76 -13.67 0.17
C ARG A 95 2.03 -12.85 0.00
N GLU A 96 2.69 -12.56 1.09
CA GLU A 96 3.85 -11.66 1.06
C GLU A 96 4.93 -12.06 2.06
N THR A 97 6.09 -11.43 1.93
CA THR A 97 7.22 -11.55 2.86
C THR A 97 8.14 -10.34 2.69
N GLU A 98 8.79 -9.92 3.77
CA GLU A 98 9.87 -8.93 3.73
C GLU A 98 11.24 -9.62 3.83
N ARG A 99 12.18 -9.25 2.94
CA ARG A 99 13.50 -9.90 2.83
C ARG A 99 14.64 -8.89 2.84
N LYS A 100 15.46 -8.96 3.89
CA LYS A 100 16.75 -8.23 3.99
C LYS A 100 17.91 -8.99 3.32
N ASN A 101 17.96 -10.31 3.49
CA ASN A 101 19.08 -11.14 3.04
C ASN A 101 18.72 -11.89 1.75
N TRP A 102 19.64 -11.88 0.79
CA TRP A 102 19.50 -12.49 -0.53
C TRP A 102 20.70 -13.39 -0.85
N ARG A 103 20.45 -14.51 -1.57
CA ARG A 103 21.50 -15.43 -2.06
C ARG A 103 22.48 -14.67 -2.96
N THR A 104 23.75 -15.08 -2.95
CA THR A 104 24.83 -14.42 -3.70
C THR A 104 24.49 -14.22 -5.19
N VAL A 105 23.82 -15.18 -5.82
CA VAL A 105 23.37 -15.11 -7.23
C VAL A 105 22.33 -14.00 -7.49
N ASN A 106 21.49 -13.69 -6.50
CA ASN A 106 20.41 -12.70 -6.61
C ASN A 106 20.81 -11.29 -6.16
N ARG A 107 21.91 -11.15 -5.39
CA ARG A 107 22.39 -9.84 -4.92
C ARG A 107 22.58 -8.82 -6.04
N PRO A 108 23.21 -9.13 -7.21
CA PRO A 108 23.36 -8.16 -8.29
C PRO A 108 22.03 -7.55 -8.74
N VAL A 109 20.95 -8.34 -8.82
CA VAL A 109 19.63 -7.85 -9.22
C VAL A 109 19.02 -6.92 -8.16
N ILE A 110 19.14 -7.29 -6.89
CA ILE A 110 18.66 -6.49 -5.76
C ILE A 110 19.47 -5.19 -5.64
N ASP A 111 20.77 -5.23 -5.86
CA ASP A 111 21.63 -4.05 -5.86
C ASP A 111 21.33 -3.13 -7.05
N ARG A 112 21.06 -3.67 -8.26
CA ARG A 112 20.54 -2.85 -9.39
C ARG A 112 19.20 -2.19 -9.04
N LEU A 113 18.27 -2.92 -8.44
CA LEU A 113 16.96 -2.38 -8.02
C LEU A 113 17.12 -1.26 -6.99
N ARG A 114 17.93 -1.48 -5.94
CA ARG A 114 18.21 -0.48 -4.89
C ARG A 114 18.95 0.73 -5.45
N GLN A 115 19.94 0.54 -6.33
CA GLN A 115 20.66 1.62 -6.99
C GLN A 115 19.70 2.48 -7.81
N LYS A 116 18.89 1.87 -8.69
CA LYS A 116 17.94 2.64 -9.50
C LYS A 116 16.88 3.36 -8.65
N THR A 117 16.45 2.76 -7.54
CA THR A 117 15.56 3.39 -6.55
C THR A 117 16.21 4.63 -5.92
N LEU A 118 17.48 4.52 -5.49
CA LEU A 118 18.24 5.63 -4.90
C LEU A 118 18.54 6.74 -5.89
N ASP A 119 18.85 6.40 -7.15
CA ASP A 119 19.16 7.39 -8.18
C ASP A 119 17.95 8.29 -8.48
N VAL A 120 16.76 7.71 -8.65
CA VAL A 120 15.53 8.50 -8.81
C VAL A 120 15.24 9.31 -7.54
N LEU A 121 15.42 8.73 -6.34
CA LEU A 121 15.18 9.43 -5.08
C LEU A 121 16.10 10.65 -4.85
N LYS A 122 17.31 10.66 -5.44
CA LYS A 122 18.23 11.81 -5.44
C LYS A 122 17.76 12.98 -6.32
N GLU A 123 17.06 12.64 -7.39
CA GLU A 123 16.49 13.60 -8.36
C GLU A 123 15.18 14.21 -7.85
N GLU A 124 14.38 13.47 -7.07
CA GLU A 124 13.08 13.94 -6.57
C GLU A 124 13.17 15.27 -5.77
N PRO A 125 12.22 16.20 -5.98
CA PRO A 125 12.19 17.47 -5.28
C PRO A 125 11.65 17.27 -3.84
N ARG A 126 12.47 17.62 -2.85
CA ARG A 126 12.15 17.50 -1.42
C ARG A 126 11.77 18.86 -0.79
N PRO A 127 11.02 18.88 0.32
CA PRO A 127 10.76 20.11 1.07
C PRO A 127 12.04 20.82 1.53
N GLU A 128 11.98 22.13 1.70
CA GLU A 128 13.12 22.93 2.16
C GLU A 128 13.63 22.46 3.53
N GLY A 129 14.95 22.44 3.71
CA GLY A 129 15.61 21.95 4.93
C GLY A 129 15.66 20.43 5.09
N VAL A 130 14.94 19.64 4.27
CA VAL A 130 15.04 18.17 4.28
C VAL A 130 16.28 17.74 3.49
N PRO A 131 17.25 17.01 4.08
CA PRO A 131 18.44 16.55 3.36
C PRO A 131 18.06 15.68 2.15
N LYS A 132 18.76 15.82 1.03
CA LYS A 132 18.59 14.89 -0.10
C LYS A 132 19.03 13.48 0.30
N ALA A 133 18.36 12.47 -0.26
CA ALA A 133 18.86 11.10 -0.18
C ALA A 133 20.27 11.01 -0.75
N SER A 134 21.11 10.19 -0.14
CA SER A 134 22.55 10.13 -0.43
C SER A 134 23.03 8.68 -0.58
N SER A 135 22.44 7.75 0.17
CA SER A 135 22.94 6.39 0.38
C SER A 135 21.82 5.36 0.43
N PHE A 136 22.18 4.09 0.51
CA PHE A 136 21.20 3.02 0.73
C PHE A 136 20.57 3.01 2.12
N ASP A 137 21.07 3.81 3.07
CA ASP A 137 20.41 3.99 4.37
C ASP A 137 19.18 4.91 4.28
N ASP A 138 18.96 5.59 3.15
CA ASP A 138 17.71 6.30 2.85
C ASP A 138 16.59 5.34 2.36
N LEU A 139 16.93 4.08 2.08
CA LEU A 139 15.98 3.03 1.65
C LEU A 139 15.53 2.16 2.83
N LEU A 140 14.40 1.45 2.66
CA LEU A 140 14.01 0.39 3.58
C LEU A 140 15.07 -0.73 3.59
N PRO A 141 15.41 -1.29 4.76
CA PRO A 141 16.39 -2.37 4.86
C PRO A 141 15.88 -3.70 4.30
N CYS A 142 14.55 -3.87 4.24
CA CYS A 142 13.90 -5.03 3.67
C CYS A 142 13.31 -4.69 2.30
N ILE A 143 13.45 -5.64 1.37
CA ILE A 143 12.74 -5.66 0.10
C ILE A 143 11.42 -6.40 0.34
N HIS A 144 10.30 -5.77 -0.03
CA HIS A 144 8.96 -6.35 0.10
C HIS A 144 8.68 -7.22 -1.12
N VAL A 145 8.22 -8.46 -0.91
CA VAL A 145 7.86 -9.40 -1.97
C VAL A 145 6.39 -9.75 -1.83
N LEU A 146 5.61 -9.46 -2.86
CA LEU A 146 4.17 -9.77 -2.93
C LEU A 146 3.94 -10.80 -4.02
N ASP A 147 3.10 -11.79 -3.75
CA ASP A 147 2.74 -12.89 -4.66
C ASP A 147 1.22 -12.93 -4.79
N LEU A 148 0.72 -12.62 -5.98
CA LEU A 148 -0.70 -12.68 -6.33
C LEU A 148 -0.99 -14.02 -7.01
N ALA A 149 -1.96 -14.76 -6.46
CA ALA A 149 -2.57 -15.90 -7.14
C ALA A 149 -3.18 -15.49 -8.49
N PRO A 150 -3.54 -16.42 -9.40
CA PRO A 150 -4.19 -16.09 -10.67
C PRO A 150 -5.48 -15.26 -10.50
N THR A 151 -6.24 -15.56 -9.44
CA THR A 151 -7.47 -14.87 -9.01
C THR A 151 -7.23 -13.59 -8.19
N GLY A 152 -5.99 -13.32 -7.79
CA GLY A 152 -5.64 -12.13 -7.02
C GLY A 152 -5.77 -10.83 -7.80
N TRP A 153 -5.84 -9.72 -7.07
CA TRP A 153 -5.85 -8.37 -7.63
C TRP A 153 -5.61 -7.35 -6.51
N ILE A 154 -5.31 -6.11 -6.89
CA ILE A 154 -5.08 -5.00 -5.96
C ILE A 154 -6.07 -3.89 -6.29
N LYS A 155 -6.91 -3.53 -5.32
CA LYS A 155 -7.86 -2.41 -5.41
C LYS A 155 -7.12 -1.08 -5.60
N PRO A 156 -7.75 -0.07 -6.22
CA PRO A 156 -7.23 1.30 -6.20
C PRO A 156 -6.90 1.74 -4.77
N HIS A 157 -5.66 2.19 -4.55
CA HIS A 157 -5.19 2.71 -3.26
C HIS A 157 -3.98 3.65 -3.44
N VAL A 158 -3.71 4.48 -2.44
CA VAL A 158 -2.50 5.34 -2.37
C VAL A 158 -1.60 4.80 -1.26
N ASP A 159 -0.31 4.59 -1.56
CA ASP A 159 0.65 4.04 -0.60
C ASP A 159 0.82 4.92 0.63
N SER A 160 0.71 4.33 1.83
CA SER A 160 0.81 5.06 3.10
C SER A 160 2.15 5.80 3.24
N ILE A 161 2.07 7.13 3.36
CA ILE A 161 3.24 8.01 3.59
C ILE A 161 3.96 7.74 4.92
N ARG A 162 3.34 6.97 5.83
CA ARG A 162 3.96 6.56 7.11
C ARG A 162 5.00 5.45 6.94
N TYR A 163 4.90 4.68 5.86
CA TYR A 163 5.73 3.49 5.63
C TYR A 163 6.57 3.60 4.36
N CYS A 164 6.10 4.32 3.34
CA CYS A 164 6.82 4.56 2.08
C CYS A 164 7.06 6.05 1.81
N GLY A 165 8.31 6.42 1.51
CA GLY A 165 8.69 7.79 1.14
C GLY A 165 8.36 8.19 -0.31
N GLY A 166 9.24 9.00 -0.92
CA GLY A 166 9.09 9.69 -2.21
C GLY A 166 8.56 8.89 -3.40
N LEU A 167 8.88 7.60 -3.48
CA LEU A 167 8.61 6.76 -4.65
C LEU A 167 8.44 5.28 -4.27
N VAL A 168 7.96 4.47 -5.21
CA VAL A 168 7.84 3.02 -5.08
C VAL A 168 8.43 2.37 -6.33
N ALA A 169 9.50 1.57 -6.18
CA ALA A 169 10.12 0.85 -7.28
C ALA A 169 9.69 -0.63 -7.27
N VAL A 170 9.02 -1.08 -8.33
CA VAL A 170 8.36 -2.38 -8.43
C VAL A 170 8.88 -3.17 -9.63
N LEU A 171 9.62 -4.25 -9.35
CA LEU A 171 10.03 -5.23 -10.35
C LEU A 171 8.96 -6.33 -10.45
N SER A 172 8.39 -6.53 -11.63
CA SER A 172 7.34 -7.55 -11.87
C SER A 172 7.92 -8.84 -12.46
N LEU A 173 7.49 -9.99 -11.95
CA LEU A 173 7.95 -11.33 -12.32
C LEU A 173 6.78 -12.23 -12.74
N LEU A 174 7.11 -13.31 -13.45
CA LEU A 174 6.25 -14.42 -13.90
C LEU A 174 5.19 -14.08 -14.96
N ALA A 175 4.39 -13.04 -14.76
CA ALA A 175 3.23 -12.74 -15.61
C ALA A 175 3.04 -11.25 -15.89
N ASP A 176 2.56 -10.96 -17.10
CA ASP A 176 2.08 -9.64 -17.50
C ASP A 176 0.82 -9.25 -16.72
N SER A 177 0.57 -7.95 -16.58
CA SER A 177 -0.54 -7.41 -15.81
C SER A 177 -0.93 -6.02 -16.30
N VAL A 178 -2.18 -5.60 -16.04
CA VAL A 178 -2.60 -4.22 -16.25
C VAL A 178 -2.57 -3.49 -14.91
N ALA A 179 -1.76 -2.44 -14.83
CA ALA A 179 -1.81 -1.49 -13.73
C ALA A 179 -2.69 -0.31 -14.13
N ARG A 180 -3.66 0.06 -13.29
CA ARG A 180 -4.48 1.27 -13.49
C ARG A 180 -4.02 2.37 -12.54
N PHE A 181 -3.93 3.58 -13.07
CA PHE A 181 -3.68 4.80 -12.31
C PHE A 181 -4.88 5.72 -12.45
N SER A 182 -5.55 6.05 -11.33
CA SER A 182 -6.80 6.83 -11.32
C SER A 182 -6.67 8.02 -10.35
N VAL A 183 -7.19 9.19 -10.70
CA VAL A 183 -7.23 10.35 -9.78
C VAL A 183 -7.93 9.93 -8.49
N ALA A 184 -7.20 10.02 -7.38
CA ALA A 184 -7.69 9.64 -6.06
C ALA A 184 -8.77 10.61 -5.58
N ASP A 185 -9.70 10.10 -4.76
CA ASP A 185 -10.55 11.00 -3.97
C ASP A 185 -9.70 11.73 -2.91
N LEU A 186 -10.07 12.96 -2.55
CA LEU A 186 -9.35 13.72 -1.52
C LEU A 186 -9.34 13.00 -0.15
N ALA A 187 -10.31 12.12 0.11
CA ALA A 187 -10.33 11.28 1.31
C ALA A 187 -9.37 10.08 1.28
N GLU A 188 -8.81 9.74 0.11
CA GLU A 188 -7.79 8.68 -0.06
C GLU A 188 -6.37 9.25 -0.01
N VAL A 189 -6.21 10.55 -0.28
CA VAL A 189 -4.92 11.26 -0.23
C VAL A 189 -4.61 11.73 1.19
N SER A 190 -3.37 11.54 1.64
CA SER A 190 -2.96 12.01 2.96
C SER A 190 -2.72 13.53 2.93
N PRO A 191 -3.38 14.37 3.76
CA PRO A 191 -3.29 15.83 3.67
C PRO A 191 -1.85 16.41 3.68
N PRO A 192 -0.87 15.88 4.45
CA PRO A 192 0.50 16.39 4.42
C PRO A 192 1.18 16.30 3.04
N THR A 193 0.68 15.48 2.11
CA THR A 193 1.23 15.40 0.74
C THR A 193 1.05 16.69 -0.06
N GLU A 194 0.08 17.55 0.28
CA GLU A 194 -0.09 18.87 -0.34
C GLU A 194 1.10 19.80 -0.08
N LEU A 195 1.92 19.51 0.93
CA LEU A 195 3.15 20.26 1.27
C LEU A 195 4.40 19.70 0.58
N LEU A 196 4.31 18.56 -0.12
CA LEU A 196 5.44 17.92 -0.79
C LEU A 196 5.62 18.52 -2.20
N PRO A 197 6.79 19.09 -2.55
CA PRO A 197 7.04 19.60 -3.90
C PRO A 197 6.79 18.55 -5.01
N ALA A 198 7.10 17.29 -4.72
CA ALA A 198 6.85 16.16 -5.62
C ALA A 198 5.36 15.92 -5.95
N SER A 199 4.41 16.28 -5.08
CA SER A 199 2.97 16.14 -5.38
C SER A 199 2.43 17.21 -6.35
N ARG A 200 3.31 18.16 -6.76
CA ARG A 200 3.04 19.31 -7.62
C ARG A 200 1.85 20.14 -7.10
N PRO A 201 1.95 20.80 -5.93
CA PRO A 201 0.86 21.61 -5.38
C PRO A 201 0.48 22.73 -6.37
N GLY A 202 -0.71 22.63 -6.95
CA GLY A 202 -1.17 23.51 -8.04
C GLY A 202 -1.37 22.82 -9.41
N ILE A 203 -0.97 21.56 -9.60
CA ILE A 203 -1.43 20.81 -10.77
C ILE A 203 -2.94 20.55 -10.64
N HIS A 204 -3.69 21.05 -11.63
CA HIS A 204 -5.13 20.80 -11.77
C HIS A 204 -5.32 19.40 -12.38
N LEU A 205 -5.83 18.47 -11.58
CA LEU A 205 -6.21 17.13 -12.04
C LEU A 205 -7.68 17.15 -12.48
N PRO A 206 -8.08 16.30 -13.45
CA PRO A 206 -9.48 15.98 -13.72
C PRO A 206 -10.20 15.41 -12.49
N ALA A 207 -11.51 15.17 -12.63
CA ALA A 207 -12.32 14.61 -11.54
C ALA A 207 -11.81 13.23 -11.05
N PRO A 208 -12.01 12.88 -9.77
CA PRO A 208 -11.70 11.55 -9.25
C PRO A 208 -12.29 10.44 -10.11
N GLY A 209 -11.52 9.37 -10.33
CA GLY A 209 -11.85 8.30 -11.28
C GLY A 209 -11.33 8.53 -12.71
N ALA A 210 -10.90 9.73 -13.09
CA ALA A 210 -10.15 9.93 -14.34
C ALA A 210 -8.87 9.09 -14.32
N SER A 211 -8.64 8.25 -15.33
CA SER A 211 -7.71 7.12 -15.23
C SER A 211 -6.95 6.82 -16.52
N THR A 212 -5.89 6.03 -16.40
CA THR A 212 -5.22 5.39 -17.53
C THR A 212 -4.69 4.03 -17.13
N ASP A 213 -4.64 3.12 -18.10
CA ASP A 213 -4.13 1.75 -17.91
C ASP A 213 -2.73 1.62 -18.53
N VAL A 214 -1.86 0.88 -17.85
CA VAL A 214 -0.47 0.62 -18.22
C VAL A 214 -0.20 -0.88 -18.24
N LEU A 215 0.25 -1.41 -19.39
CA LEU A 215 0.70 -2.80 -19.49
C LEU A 215 2.05 -2.97 -18.78
N VAL A 216 2.01 -3.62 -17.62
CA VAL A 216 3.19 -3.98 -16.84
C VAL A 216 3.61 -5.39 -17.22
N ARG A 217 4.65 -5.47 -18.06
CA ARG A 217 5.20 -6.74 -18.57
C ARG A 217 6.03 -7.50 -17.52
N ARG A 218 6.09 -8.81 -17.65
CA ARG A 218 7.05 -9.70 -16.98
C ARG A 218 8.48 -9.16 -17.16
N ARG A 219 9.28 -9.16 -16.09
CA ARG A 219 10.64 -8.56 -15.96
C ARG A 219 10.72 -7.03 -16.09
N MET A 220 9.60 -6.31 -16.18
CA MET A 220 9.61 -4.84 -16.15
C MET A 220 9.85 -4.33 -14.72
N LEU A 221 10.71 -3.33 -14.59
CA LEU A 221 10.74 -2.43 -13.43
C LEU A 221 9.89 -1.19 -13.77
N TYR A 222 8.91 -0.87 -12.93
CA TYR A 222 8.24 0.43 -12.95
C TYR A 222 8.46 1.18 -11.63
N ILE A 223 8.55 2.51 -11.69
CA ILE A 223 8.78 3.36 -10.52
C ILE A 223 7.72 4.46 -10.48
N MET A 224 6.85 4.38 -9.48
CA MET A 224 5.83 5.39 -9.18
C MET A 224 6.47 6.50 -8.36
N ARG A 225 6.30 7.75 -8.78
CA ARG A 225 6.85 8.95 -8.12
C ARG A 225 5.92 10.15 -8.31
N GLY A 226 6.22 11.27 -7.66
CA GLY A 226 5.47 12.51 -7.82
C GLY A 226 3.94 12.34 -7.67
N VAL A 227 3.18 12.86 -8.63
CA VAL A 227 1.71 12.78 -8.68
C VAL A 227 1.24 11.34 -8.78
N THR A 228 1.92 10.49 -9.55
CA THR A 228 1.58 9.05 -9.69
C THR A 228 1.72 8.27 -8.38
N ARG A 229 2.54 8.74 -7.43
CA ARG A 229 2.69 8.13 -6.10
C ARG A 229 1.80 8.78 -5.03
N TYR A 230 1.48 10.07 -5.14
CA TYR A 230 0.82 10.82 -4.06
C TYR A 230 -0.66 11.17 -4.31
N ARG A 231 -1.09 11.34 -5.57
CA ARG A 231 -2.42 11.87 -5.92
C ARG A 231 -3.22 10.99 -6.88
N LEU A 232 -2.59 9.96 -7.45
CA LEU A 232 -3.29 8.89 -8.14
C LEU A 232 -3.36 7.68 -7.22
N THR A 233 -4.53 7.04 -7.15
CA THR A 233 -4.60 5.64 -6.73
C THR A 233 -3.93 4.78 -7.79
N HIS A 234 -3.38 3.65 -7.36
CA HIS A 234 -2.90 2.61 -8.25
C HIS A 234 -3.57 1.26 -7.92
N ALA A 235 -3.78 0.45 -8.95
CA ALA A 235 -4.44 -0.85 -8.87
C ALA A 235 -3.72 -1.85 -9.78
N ILE A 236 -3.83 -3.14 -9.46
CA ILE A 236 -3.49 -4.24 -10.38
C ILE A 236 -4.79 -4.96 -10.70
N LEU A 237 -5.21 -4.87 -11.95
CA LEU A 237 -6.53 -5.32 -12.38
C LEU A 237 -6.61 -6.86 -12.48
N PRO A 238 -7.81 -7.45 -12.38
CA PRO A 238 -8.00 -8.90 -12.51
C PRO A 238 -7.50 -9.49 -13.83
N SER A 239 -7.18 -10.78 -13.81
CA SER A 239 -6.85 -11.56 -15.00
C SER A 239 -7.97 -11.50 -16.05
N GLY A 240 -7.62 -11.38 -17.32
CA GLY A 240 -8.58 -11.21 -18.42
C GLY A 240 -9.03 -9.77 -18.67
N THR A 241 -8.43 -8.77 -18.01
CA THR A 241 -8.64 -7.35 -18.33
C THR A 241 -8.19 -7.05 -19.76
N GLU A 242 -9.09 -6.47 -20.56
CA GLU A 242 -8.80 -6.01 -21.92
C GLU A 242 -7.81 -4.83 -21.91
N TYR A 243 -6.76 -4.92 -22.73
CA TYR A 243 -5.80 -3.83 -22.92
C TYR A 243 -5.73 -3.40 -24.40
N PRO A 244 -5.84 -2.09 -24.73
CA PRO A 244 -5.88 -1.61 -26.12
C PRO A 244 -4.68 -2.09 -26.96
N GLY A 245 -4.97 -2.71 -28.11
CA GLY A 245 -3.97 -3.24 -29.03
C GLY A 245 -3.29 -4.55 -28.60
N HIS A 246 -3.62 -5.08 -27.41
CA HIS A 246 -3.11 -6.36 -26.90
C HIS A 246 -4.23 -7.40 -26.70
N GLY A 247 -5.47 -6.96 -26.45
CA GLY A 247 -6.57 -7.85 -26.06
C GLY A 247 -6.51 -8.22 -24.57
N PRO A 248 -7.14 -9.33 -24.15
CA PRO A 248 -7.23 -9.69 -22.73
C PRO A 248 -5.87 -10.12 -22.18
N VAL A 249 -5.41 -9.45 -21.12
CA VAL A 249 -4.17 -9.78 -20.42
C VAL A 249 -4.44 -10.93 -19.44
N ILE A 250 -4.15 -12.16 -19.88
CA ILE A 250 -4.28 -13.36 -19.05
C ILE A 250 -3.10 -13.44 -18.08
N ARG A 251 -3.38 -13.24 -16.81
CA ARG A 251 -2.43 -13.31 -15.71
C ARG A 251 -2.65 -14.61 -14.91
N ASP A 252 -1.61 -15.41 -14.78
CA ASP A 252 -1.53 -16.52 -13.82
C ASP A 252 -0.90 -16.00 -12.51
N ARG A 253 -0.01 -16.74 -11.85
CA ARG A 253 0.75 -16.25 -10.69
C ARG A 253 1.63 -15.05 -11.08
N ARG A 254 1.59 -13.97 -10.29
CA ARG A 254 2.46 -12.78 -10.46
C ARG A 254 3.17 -12.47 -9.16
N ILE A 255 4.49 -12.34 -9.20
CA ILE A 255 5.28 -11.88 -8.05
C ILE A 255 5.80 -10.47 -8.34
N THR A 256 5.83 -9.60 -7.34
CA THR A 256 6.58 -8.34 -7.37
C THR A 256 7.66 -8.31 -6.31
N VAL A 257 8.78 -7.67 -6.65
CA VAL A 257 9.91 -7.40 -5.76
C VAL A 257 10.05 -5.88 -5.65
N MET A 258 9.81 -5.33 -4.45
CA MET A 258 9.52 -3.93 -4.24
C MET A 258 10.54 -3.27 -3.32
N CYS A 259 11.17 -2.20 -3.83
CA CYS A 259 12.12 -1.37 -3.10
C CYS A 259 11.50 0.00 -2.84
N ARG A 260 11.59 0.47 -1.59
CA ARG A 260 10.93 1.68 -1.11
C ARG A 260 11.93 2.56 -0.34
N PRO A 261 11.86 3.90 -0.45
CA PRO A 261 12.51 4.81 0.49
C PRO A 261 11.88 4.72 1.89
N LYS A 262 12.66 5.08 2.92
CA LYS A 262 12.10 5.39 4.24
C LYS A 262 11.08 6.52 4.13
N ALA A 263 10.07 6.49 5.00
CA ALA A 263 9.08 7.56 5.10
C ALA A 263 9.78 8.92 5.31
N GLU A 264 9.35 9.93 4.56
CA GLU A 264 9.87 11.28 4.70
C GLU A 264 9.23 11.95 5.91
N TRP A 265 10.01 12.72 6.67
CA TRP A 265 9.40 13.57 7.70
C TRP A 265 8.68 14.72 7.01
N VAL A 266 7.36 14.73 7.12
CA VAL A 266 6.52 15.87 6.76
C VAL A 266 6.02 16.48 8.06
N ALA A 267 6.24 17.78 8.22
CA ALA A 267 5.70 18.53 9.34
C ALA A 267 4.16 18.45 9.32
N ASP A 268 3.58 17.73 10.26
CA ASP A 268 2.15 17.80 10.55
C ASP A 268 1.94 18.96 11.54
N PRO A 269 1.31 20.08 11.12
CA PRO A 269 1.07 21.20 12.04
C PRO A 269 0.16 20.84 13.23
N GLY A 270 -0.48 19.66 13.23
CA GLY A 270 -1.20 19.08 14.37
C GLY A 270 -0.39 18.13 15.28
N ARG A 271 0.89 17.83 14.97
CA ARG A 271 1.72 16.89 15.78
C ARG A 271 3.15 17.41 15.98
N SER A 272 3.43 17.89 17.20
CA SER A 272 4.68 18.55 17.58
C SER A 272 5.89 17.64 17.86
N ASN A 273 5.79 16.32 17.71
CA ASN A 273 6.88 15.38 18.04
C ASN A 273 7.34 14.56 16.82
N ALA A 274 8.66 14.39 16.70
CA ALA A 274 9.28 13.49 15.75
C ALA A 274 8.81 12.03 16.00
N PRO A 275 8.19 11.35 15.03
CA PRO A 275 7.78 9.96 15.20
C PRO A 275 8.98 9.01 15.04
N SER A 276 9.30 8.25 16.08
CA SER A 276 10.16 7.07 15.97
C SER A 276 9.36 5.92 15.34
N TYR A 277 9.29 5.89 14.01
CA TYR A 277 8.66 4.77 13.30
C TYR A 277 9.54 3.51 13.40
N SER A 278 9.17 2.57 14.26
CA SER A 278 9.63 1.19 14.10
C SER A 278 8.93 0.60 12.89
N TYR A 279 9.71 0.18 11.89
CA TYR A 279 9.24 -0.74 10.85
C TYR A 279 8.99 -2.10 11.51
N GLY A 280 7.78 -2.26 12.06
CA GLY A 280 7.27 -3.53 12.52
C GLY A 280 6.98 -4.43 11.33
N GLU A 281 7.19 -5.73 11.52
CA GLU A 281 6.91 -6.76 10.51
C GLU A 281 5.45 -6.62 10.05
N LEU A 282 5.24 -6.32 8.77
CA LEU A 282 3.94 -6.51 8.12
C LEU A 282 3.66 -8.02 8.13
N SER A 283 2.48 -8.37 8.66
CA SER A 283 2.14 -9.70 9.21
C SER A 283 1.96 -10.81 8.18
#